data_AF-A0A1G7IDC9-F1
#
_entry.id   AF-A0A1G7IDC9-F1
#
_cell.length_a   1.000
_cell.length_b   1.000
_cell.length_c   1.000
_cell.angle_alpha   90.00
_cell.angle_beta   90.00
_cell.angle_gamma   90.00
#
_symmetry.space_group_name_H-M   'P 1'
#
loop_
_entity.id
_entity.type
_entity.pdbx_description
1 polymer ?
#
loop_
_entity_poly.entity_id
_entity_poly.type
_entity_poly.pdbx_seq_one_letter_code
_entity_poly.pdbx_strand_id
1 'polypeptide(L)'
;MEDIAATAEVSPASAYNHFASKHTLIGHVYAPYVTALVDQADQDRERGRDLIDALKDQVSALTRMTARNHGLTTAFWFALNDYAGGRPAGPPEPGDPDDPRVLAPIPATVLGLVSDGQGSGEFRSYPEAGDVAGTIANMLLIRAVNRPHEPPERTAELLLTAMFGLLKPALLLDAERPFSGAR
;
A
#
# COMPACT_ATOMS: atom_id res chain seq x y z
N MET A 1 -16.00 -8.93 15.92
CA MET A 1 -16.31 -10.32 15.51
C MET A 1 -17.76 -10.60 15.79
N GLU A 2 -18.20 -10.54 17.05
CA GLU A 2 -19.61 -10.79 17.43
C GLU A 2 -20.60 -9.90 16.67
N ASP A 3 -20.39 -8.57 16.67
CA ASP A 3 -21.28 -7.65 15.94
C ASP A 3 -21.28 -7.90 14.42
N ILE A 4 -20.12 -8.26 13.86
CA ILE A 4 -19.97 -8.56 12.43
C ILE A 4 -20.71 -9.86 12.10
N ALA A 5 -20.56 -10.89 12.93
CA ALA A 5 -21.25 -12.16 12.76
C ALA A 5 -22.76 -11.98 12.87
N ALA A 6 -23.24 -11.21 13.86
CA ALA A 6 -24.65 -10.89 14.02
C ALA A 6 -25.21 -10.13 12.80
N THR A 7 -24.48 -9.13 12.30
CA THR A 7 -24.87 -8.36 11.10
C THR A 7 -24.87 -9.22 9.84
N ALA A 8 -23.95 -10.18 9.73
CA ALA A 8 -23.87 -11.12 8.62
C ALA A 8 -24.79 -12.34 8.79
N GLU A 9 -25.62 -12.37 9.84
CA GLU A 9 -26.56 -13.46 10.14
C GLU A 9 -25.88 -14.84 10.29
N VAL A 10 -24.65 -14.86 10.80
CA VAL A 10 -23.89 -16.08 11.10
C VAL A 10 -23.51 -16.16 12.58
N SER A 11 -23.19 -17.36 13.06
CA SER A 11 -22.70 -17.51 14.44
C SER A 11 -21.28 -16.92 14.58
N PRO A 12 -20.89 -16.40 15.76
CA PRO A 12 -19.50 -16.00 16.02
C PRO A 12 -18.51 -17.14 15.78
N ALA A 13 -18.88 -18.38 16.13
CA ALA A 13 -18.05 -19.55 15.87
C ALA A 13 -17.82 -19.78 14.37
N SER A 14 -18.86 -19.60 13.55
CA SER A 14 -18.74 -19.63 12.09
C SER A 14 -17.77 -18.56 11.59
N ALA A 15 -17.85 -17.33 12.12
CA ALA A 15 -16.93 -16.26 11.74
C ALA A 15 -15.47 -16.59 12.11
N TYR A 16 -15.22 -17.14 13.29
CA TYR A 16 -13.88 -17.56 13.71
C TYR A 16 -13.34 -18.76 12.93
N ASN A 17 -14.21 -19.65 12.44
CA ASN A 17 -13.80 -20.76 11.58
C ASN A 17 -13.29 -20.27 10.20
N HIS A 18 -13.77 -19.12 9.72
CA HIS A 18 -13.32 -18.51 8.47
C HIS A 18 -12.19 -17.50 8.67
N PHE A 19 -12.18 -16.82 9.81
CA PHE A 19 -11.20 -15.78 10.14
C PHE A 19 -10.67 -16.04 11.54
N ALA A 20 -9.46 -16.62 11.64
CA ALA A 20 -8.88 -17.03 12.91
C ALA A 20 -8.75 -15.86 13.92
N SER A 21 -8.63 -14.63 13.41
CA SER A 21 -8.57 -13.42 14.24
C SER A 21 -9.25 -12.22 13.58
N LYS A 22 -9.40 -11.14 14.36
CA LYS A 22 -9.80 -9.82 13.82
C LYS A 22 -8.80 -9.33 12.76
N HIS A 23 -7.51 -9.61 12.95
CA HIS A 23 -6.46 -9.22 12.00
C HIS A 23 -6.63 -9.91 10.66
N THR A 24 -6.85 -11.23 10.69
CA THR A 24 -7.12 -12.05 9.50
C THR A 24 -8.37 -11.55 8.76
N LEU A 25 -9.47 -11.27 9.49
CA LEU A 25 -10.68 -10.69 8.90
C LEU A 25 -10.40 -9.35 8.21
N ILE A 26 -9.73 -8.42 8.90
CA ILE A 26 -9.43 -7.09 8.37
C ILE A 26 -8.52 -7.22 7.13
N GLY A 27 -7.52 -8.09 7.16
CA GLY A 27 -6.65 -8.40 6.03
C GLY A 27 -7.45 -8.89 4.82
N HIS A 28 -8.35 -9.86 5.00
CA HIS A 28 -9.21 -10.36 3.93
C HIS A 28 -10.18 -9.31 3.37
N VAL A 29 -10.71 -8.43 4.21
CA VAL A 29 -11.61 -7.34 3.76
C VAL A 29 -10.82 -6.27 3.01
N TYR A 30 -9.56 -6.03 3.36
CA TYR A 30 -8.69 -5.05 2.69
C TYR A 30 -8.07 -5.59 1.39
N ALA A 31 -7.81 -6.90 1.31
CA ALA A 31 -7.11 -7.55 0.21
C ALA A 31 -7.63 -7.21 -1.19
N PRO A 32 -8.97 -7.22 -1.47
CA PRO A 32 -9.47 -6.91 -2.82
C PRO A 32 -9.06 -5.53 -3.34
N TYR A 33 -8.95 -4.53 -2.45
CA TYR A 33 -8.51 -3.19 -2.84
C TYR A 33 -7.04 -3.14 -3.21
N VAL A 34 -6.20 -3.92 -2.51
CA VAL A 34 -4.77 -4.03 -2.81
C VAL A 34 -4.56 -4.85 -4.08
N THR A 35 -5.24 -5.99 -4.23
CA THR A 35 -5.16 -6.85 -5.42
C THR A 35 -5.53 -6.07 -6.68
N ALA A 36 -6.61 -5.28 -6.67
CA ALA A 36 -6.98 -4.47 -7.83
C ALA A 36 -5.87 -3.49 -8.27
N LEU A 37 -5.10 -2.94 -7.33
CA LEU A 37 -3.97 -2.08 -7.63
C LEU A 37 -2.75 -2.85 -8.10
N VAL A 38 -2.48 -4.03 -7.52
CA VAL A 38 -1.39 -4.92 -7.98
C VAL A 38 -1.67 -5.36 -9.43
N ASP A 39 -2.88 -5.83 -9.72
CA ASP A 39 -3.29 -6.24 -11.06
C ASP A 39 -3.15 -5.10 -12.07
N GLN A 40 -3.49 -3.87 -11.69
CA GLN A 40 -3.30 -2.69 -12.55
C GLN A 40 -1.82 -2.40 -12.82
N ALA A 41 -0.96 -2.50 -11.78
CA ALA A 41 0.48 -2.30 -11.95
C ALA A 41 1.08 -3.37 -12.87
N ASP A 42 0.68 -4.63 -12.70
CA ASP A 42 1.13 -5.73 -13.56
C ASP A 42 0.68 -5.55 -15.00
N GLN A 43 -0.56 -5.11 -15.24
CA GLN A 43 -1.01 -4.78 -16.59
C GLN A 43 -0.23 -3.62 -17.22
N ASP A 44 0.12 -2.58 -16.46
CA ASP A 44 0.92 -1.46 -16.97
C ASP A 44 2.34 -1.93 -17.34
N ARG A 45 2.92 -2.85 -16.57
CA ARG A 45 4.22 -3.49 -16.85
C ARG A 45 4.16 -4.35 -18.10
N GLU A 46 3.16 -5.22 -18.23
CA GLU A 46 2.96 -6.08 -19.40
C GLU A 46 2.78 -5.28 -20.70
N ARG A 47 2.13 -4.12 -20.63
CA ARG A 47 1.94 -3.20 -21.76
C ARG A 47 3.17 -2.35 -22.07
N GLY A 48 4.23 -2.42 -21.26
CA GLY A 48 5.43 -1.59 -21.41
C GLY A 48 5.12 -0.10 -21.27
N ARG A 49 4.19 0.27 -20.39
CA ARG A 49 3.84 1.66 -20.14
C ARG A 49 5.05 2.43 -19.60
N ASP A 50 5.11 3.74 -19.86
CA ASP A 50 6.09 4.62 -19.23
C ASP A 50 6.07 4.46 -17.70
N LEU A 51 7.21 4.12 -17.11
CA LEU A 51 7.33 3.75 -15.70
C LEU A 51 7.10 4.93 -14.76
N ILE A 52 7.47 6.14 -15.17
CA ILE A 52 7.27 7.35 -14.37
C ILE A 52 5.77 7.64 -14.28
N ASP A 53 5.07 7.61 -15.41
CA ASP A 53 3.64 7.87 -15.47
C ASP A 53 2.82 6.75 -14.81
N ALA A 54 3.21 5.49 -14.99
CA ALA A 54 2.59 4.36 -14.28
C ALA A 54 2.74 4.51 -12.75
N LEU A 55 3.92 4.88 -12.24
CA LEU A 55 4.12 5.11 -10.80
C LEU A 55 3.30 6.29 -10.27
N LYS A 56 3.21 7.40 -11.02
CA LYS A 56 2.37 8.56 -10.64
C LYS A 56 0.91 8.15 -10.47
N ASP A 57 0.37 7.44 -11.46
CA ASP A 57 -1.01 6.98 -11.45
C ASP A 57 -1.25 6.00 -10.30
N GLN A 58 -0.31 5.09 -10.09
CA GLN A 58 -0.39 4.07 -9.05
C GLN A 58 -0.41 4.67 -7.64
N VAL A 59 0.49 5.63 -7.35
CA VAL A 59 0.50 6.34 -6.07
C VAL A 59 -0.77 7.18 -5.89
N SER A 60 -1.26 7.81 -6.95
CA SER A 60 -2.49 8.61 -6.91
C SER A 60 -3.72 7.72 -6.68
N ALA A 61 -3.79 6.55 -7.32
CA ALA A 61 -4.83 5.56 -7.09
C ALA A 61 -4.80 4.99 -5.66
N LEU A 62 -3.59 4.70 -5.17
CA LEU A 62 -3.38 4.18 -3.83
C LEU A 62 -3.82 5.17 -2.74
N THR A 63 -3.50 6.46 -2.88
CA THR A 63 -3.93 7.52 -1.95
C THR A 63 -5.43 7.79 -2.01
N ARG A 64 -6.05 7.72 -3.19
CA ARG A 64 -7.51 7.77 -3.30
C ARG A 64 -8.18 6.57 -2.64
N MET A 65 -7.62 5.38 -2.80
CA MET A 65 -8.15 4.15 -2.20
C MET A 65 -8.16 4.25 -0.68
N THR A 66 -7.04 4.67 -0.07
CA THR A 66 -6.94 4.83 1.38
C THR A 66 -7.86 5.93 1.91
N ALA A 67 -7.97 7.06 1.21
CA ALA A 67 -8.87 8.15 1.61
C ALA A 67 -10.35 7.75 1.55
N ARG A 68 -10.78 7.09 0.46
CA ARG A 68 -12.17 6.61 0.31
C ARG A 68 -12.55 5.56 1.35
N ASN A 69 -11.59 4.72 1.73
CA ASN A 69 -11.77 3.64 2.69
C ASN A 69 -11.12 3.98 4.04
N HIS A 70 -11.15 5.24 4.48
CA HIS A 70 -10.38 5.70 5.64
C HIS A 70 -10.58 4.82 6.89
N GLY A 71 -11.84 4.56 7.28
CA GLY A 71 -12.13 3.75 8.47
C GLY A 71 -11.57 2.33 8.38
N LEU A 72 -11.65 1.70 7.20
CA LEU A 72 -11.07 0.39 6.96
C LEU A 72 -9.53 0.44 6.91
N THR A 73 -8.96 1.48 6.30
CA THR A 73 -7.50 1.72 6.27
C THR A 73 -6.94 1.90 7.66
N THR A 74 -7.63 2.64 8.53
CA THR A 74 -7.27 2.79 9.94
C THR A 74 -7.32 1.44 10.66
N ALA A 75 -8.38 0.66 10.47
CA ALA A 75 -8.49 -0.68 11.05
C ALA A 75 -7.36 -1.60 10.57
N PHE A 76 -7.02 -1.54 9.28
CA PHE A 76 -5.91 -2.29 8.69
C PHE A 76 -4.57 -1.88 9.27
N TRP A 77 -4.30 -0.57 9.42
CA TRP A 77 -3.07 -0.09 10.06
C TRP A 77 -2.94 -0.59 11.51
N PHE A 78 -4.00 -0.53 12.31
CA PHE A 78 -3.97 -1.11 13.66
C PHE A 78 -3.73 -2.62 13.62
N ALA A 79 -4.39 -3.33 12.70
CA ALA A 79 -4.22 -4.78 12.57
C ALA A 79 -2.78 -5.18 12.25
N LEU A 80 -2.11 -4.44 11.36
CA LEU A 80 -0.70 -4.66 11.02
C LEU A 80 0.20 -4.50 12.25
N ASN A 81 0.00 -3.42 13.01
CA ASN A 81 0.87 -3.09 14.15
C ASN A 81 0.63 -4.00 15.36
N ASP A 82 -0.63 -4.34 15.64
CA ASP A 82 -0.95 -5.26 16.74
C ASP A 82 -0.43 -6.68 16.43
N TYR A 83 -0.63 -7.14 15.19
CA TYR A 83 -0.11 -8.43 14.74
C TYR A 83 1.42 -8.50 14.80
N ALA A 84 2.12 -7.46 14.31
CA ALA A 84 3.58 -7.42 14.31
C ALA A 84 4.17 -7.20 15.72
N GLY A 85 3.49 -6.45 16.59
CA GLY A 85 3.98 -6.08 17.92
C GLY A 85 4.17 -7.26 18.88
N GLY A 86 3.45 -8.36 18.66
CA GLY A 86 3.59 -9.60 19.43
C GLY A 86 4.65 -10.58 18.90
N ARG A 87 5.40 -10.22 17.85
CA ARG A 87 6.25 -11.14 17.08
C ARG A 87 7.68 -10.61 16.93
N PRO A 88 8.68 -11.48 16.64
CA PRO A 88 10.03 -11.04 16.32
C PRO A 88 10.04 -10.02 15.17
N ALA A 89 10.87 -8.99 15.29
CA ALA A 89 11.03 -8.00 14.24
C ALA A 89 11.51 -8.67 12.94
N GLY A 90 10.93 -8.27 11.82
CA GLY A 90 11.30 -8.83 10.52
C GLY A 90 10.22 -8.65 9.44
N PRO A 91 10.53 -9.03 8.20
CA PRO A 91 9.57 -9.08 7.11
C PRO A 91 8.43 -10.07 7.43
N PRO A 92 7.27 -9.94 6.76
CA PRO A 92 6.22 -10.96 6.86
C PRO A 92 6.72 -12.32 6.38
N GLU A 93 6.28 -13.39 7.05
CA GLU A 93 6.53 -14.77 6.62
C GLU A 93 5.60 -15.08 5.43
N PRO A 94 6.11 -15.41 4.22
CA PRO A 94 5.28 -15.51 3.02
C PRO A 94 4.14 -16.54 3.08
N GLY A 95 4.22 -17.52 3.99
CA GLY A 95 3.24 -18.58 4.16
C GLY A 95 2.29 -18.38 5.34
N ASP A 96 2.36 -17.25 6.05
CA ASP A 96 1.50 -17.01 7.21
C ASP A 96 0.11 -16.53 6.75
N PRO A 97 -0.93 -17.38 6.87
CA PRO A 97 -2.26 -17.04 6.38
C PRO A 97 -2.98 -16.02 7.27
N ASP A 98 -2.44 -15.71 8.45
CA ASP A 98 -3.03 -14.80 9.42
C ASP A 98 -2.36 -13.42 9.40
N ASP A 99 -1.24 -13.25 8.72
CA ASP A 99 -0.51 -11.98 8.64
C ASP A 99 -1.20 -11.00 7.69
N PRO A 100 -1.74 -9.86 8.17
CA PRO A 100 -2.37 -8.89 7.29
C PRO A 100 -1.42 -8.30 6.24
N ARG A 101 -0.10 -8.36 6.46
CA ARG A 101 0.93 -7.96 5.48
C ARG A 101 1.02 -8.93 4.31
N VAL A 102 0.71 -10.21 4.53
CA VAL A 102 0.64 -11.25 3.49
C VAL A 102 -0.70 -11.19 2.79
N LEU A 103 -1.78 -11.03 3.55
CA LEU A 103 -3.15 -10.98 3.02
C LEU A 103 -3.39 -9.76 2.10
N ALA A 104 -2.84 -8.59 2.45
CA ALA A 104 -3.01 -7.37 1.67
C ALA A 104 -1.68 -6.60 1.55
N PRO A 105 -0.76 -7.04 0.67
CA PRO A 105 0.60 -6.52 0.59
C PRO A 105 0.66 -5.15 -0.12
N ILE A 106 0.38 -4.06 0.61
CA ILE A 106 0.44 -2.69 0.05
C ILE A 106 1.76 -2.39 -0.71
N PRO A 107 2.96 -2.78 -0.23
CA PRO A 107 4.20 -2.55 -0.97
C PRO A 107 4.20 -3.15 -2.39
N ALA A 108 3.50 -4.29 -2.59
CA ALA A 108 3.42 -4.94 -3.90
C ALA A 108 2.80 -4.04 -4.98
N THR A 109 1.98 -3.06 -4.59
CA THR A 109 1.32 -2.13 -5.52
C THR A 109 2.31 -1.29 -6.34
N VAL A 110 3.52 -1.06 -5.85
CA VAL A 110 4.56 -0.27 -6.57
C VAL A 110 5.83 -1.07 -6.84
N LEU A 111 6.03 -2.20 -6.16
CA LEU A 111 7.26 -2.98 -6.19
C LEU A 111 7.69 -3.34 -7.61
N GLY A 112 6.80 -3.94 -8.41
CA GLY A 112 7.12 -4.37 -9.77
C GLY A 112 7.58 -3.24 -10.68
N LEU A 113 6.87 -2.10 -10.65
CA LEU A 113 7.22 -0.90 -11.42
C LEU A 113 8.58 -0.33 -11.02
N VAL A 114 8.87 -0.29 -9.71
CA VAL A 114 10.17 0.17 -9.21
C VAL A 114 11.27 -0.79 -9.64
N SER A 115 11.07 -2.10 -9.48
CA SER A 115 12.03 -3.13 -9.88
C SER A 115 12.35 -3.07 -11.38
N ASP A 116 11.35 -2.92 -12.24
CA ASP A 116 11.56 -2.82 -13.69
C ASP A 116 12.33 -1.55 -14.07
N GLY A 117 12.05 -0.42 -13.40
CA GLY A 117 12.80 0.82 -13.62
C GLY A 117 14.23 0.76 -13.12
N GLN A 118 14.48 0.06 -12.01
CA GLN A 118 15.85 -0.19 -11.56
C GLN A 118 16.60 -1.15 -12.51
N GLY A 119 15.94 -2.22 -12.97
CA GLY A 119 16.53 -3.20 -13.87
C GLY A 119 16.86 -2.64 -15.26
N SER A 120 16.06 -1.69 -15.75
CA SER A 120 16.29 -0.99 -17.03
C SER A 120 17.28 0.19 -16.92
N GLY A 121 17.65 0.60 -15.70
CA GLY A 121 18.49 1.78 -15.46
C GLY A 121 17.75 3.12 -15.53
N GLU A 122 16.43 3.10 -15.73
CA GLU A 122 15.57 4.29 -15.71
C GLU A 122 15.55 4.95 -14.31
N PHE A 123 15.66 4.12 -13.26
CA PHE A 123 15.78 4.51 -11.86
C PHE A 123 17.14 4.09 -11.27
N ARG A 124 17.59 4.80 -10.24
CA ARG A 124 18.75 4.43 -9.43
C ARG A 124 18.53 3.08 -8.77
N SER A 125 19.57 2.25 -8.77
CA SER A 125 19.55 0.91 -8.18
C SER A 125 19.55 0.87 -6.65
N TYR A 126 19.94 1.97 -5.98
CA TYR A 126 19.91 2.09 -4.53
C TYR A 126 18.96 3.23 -4.11
N PRO A 127 18.11 3.03 -3.08
CA PRO A 127 17.91 1.79 -2.30
C PRO A 127 17.17 0.70 -3.09
N GLU A 128 17.15 -0.54 -2.58
CA GLU A 128 16.48 -1.66 -3.25
C GLU A 128 14.97 -1.40 -3.41
N ALA A 129 14.36 -1.93 -4.48
CA ALA A 129 12.93 -1.73 -4.76
C ALA A 129 12.02 -2.09 -3.58
N GLY A 130 12.36 -3.14 -2.82
CA GLY A 130 11.63 -3.55 -1.62
C GLY A 130 11.65 -2.48 -0.52
N ASP A 131 12.80 -1.85 -0.29
CA ASP A 131 12.94 -0.77 0.70
C ASP A 131 12.16 0.48 0.30
N VAL A 132 12.20 0.83 -0.99
CA VAL A 132 11.41 1.94 -1.54
C VAL A 132 9.92 1.66 -1.36
N ALA A 133 9.45 0.50 -1.81
CA ALA A 133 8.04 0.12 -1.73
C ALA A 133 7.54 0.08 -0.27
N GLY A 134 8.31 -0.51 0.63
CA GLY A 134 7.99 -0.57 2.06
C GLY A 134 7.95 0.82 2.70
N THR A 135 8.92 1.68 2.38
CA THR A 135 8.97 3.07 2.90
C THR A 135 7.74 3.86 2.47
N ILE A 136 7.35 3.78 1.20
CA ILE A 136 6.19 4.49 0.66
C ILE A 136 4.89 3.97 1.27
N ALA A 137 4.74 2.65 1.41
CA ALA A 137 3.58 2.04 2.07
C ALA A 137 3.44 2.49 3.54
N ASN A 138 4.56 2.53 4.28
CA ASN A 138 4.56 2.99 5.67
C ASN A 138 4.17 4.46 5.79
N MET A 139 4.75 5.33 4.95
CA MET A 139 4.41 6.75 4.92
C MET A 139 2.93 6.97 4.60
N LEU A 140 2.40 6.26 3.60
CA LEU A 140 0.99 6.29 3.23
C LEU A 140 0.09 5.95 4.42
N LEU A 141 0.31 4.80 5.05
CA LEU A 141 -0.58 4.30 6.10
C LEU A 141 -0.55 5.20 7.35
N ILE A 142 0.65 5.61 7.80
CA ILE A 142 0.79 6.54 8.93
C ILE A 142 0.05 7.85 8.64
N ARG A 143 0.16 8.35 7.41
CA ARG A 143 -0.47 9.61 7.02
C ARG A 143 -1.99 9.48 6.90
N ALA A 144 -2.48 8.38 6.31
CA ALA A 144 -3.90 8.09 6.22
C ALA A 144 -4.57 8.10 7.60
N VAL A 145 -3.91 7.54 8.62
CA VAL A 145 -4.40 7.52 10.00
C VAL A 145 -4.28 8.89 10.68
N ASN A 146 -3.14 9.56 10.54
CA ASN A 146 -2.87 10.80 11.29
C ASN A 146 -3.46 12.06 10.64
N ARG A 147 -3.90 11.97 9.38
CA ARG A 147 -4.42 13.11 8.58
C ARG A 147 -5.70 12.71 7.83
N PRO A 148 -6.78 12.32 8.53
CA PRO A 148 -8.00 11.75 7.93
C PRO A 148 -8.73 12.66 6.93
N HIS A 149 -8.49 13.97 7.00
CA HIS A 149 -9.15 14.97 6.14
C HIS A 149 -8.18 15.61 5.13
N GLU A 150 -6.96 15.10 5.03
CA GLU A 150 -6.04 15.58 4.02
C GLU A 150 -6.50 15.11 2.63
N PRO A 151 -6.55 16.01 1.63
CA PRO A 151 -6.86 15.61 0.26
C PRO A 151 -5.88 14.54 -0.24
N PRO A 152 -6.36 13.48 -0.91
CA PRO A 152 -5.50 12.38 -1.36
C PRO A 152 -4.37 12.87 -2.28
N GLU A 153 -4.61 13.91 -3.08
CA GLU A 153 -3.63 14.53 -3.97
C GLU A 153 -2.43 15.08 -3.18
N ARG A 154 -2.68 15.63 -1.98
CA ARG A 154 -1.61 16.17 -1.13
C ARG A 154 -0.72 15.07 -0.56
N THR A 155 -1.30 13.91 -0.26
CA THR A 155 -0.52 12.72 0.11
C THR A 155 0.23 12.19 -1.10
N ALA A 156 -0.40 12.11 -2.28
CA ALA A 156 0.23 11.62 -3.50
C ALA A 156 1.47 12.44 -3.87
N GLU A 157 1.35 13.78 -3.85
CA GLU A 157 2.47 14.70 -4.05
C GLU A 157 3.66 14.40 -3.13
N LEU A 158 3.40 14.20 -1.84
CA LEU A 158 4.45 13.90 -0.87
C LEU A 158 5.11 12.55 -1.15
N LEU A 159 4.30 11.52 -1.39
CA LEU A 159 4.81 10.17 -1.65
C LEU A 159 5.61 10.13 -2.95
N LEU A 160 5.16 10.79 -4.01
CA LEU A 160 5.89 10.91 -5.28
C LEU A 160 7.18 11.71 -5.13
N THR A 161 7.15 12.80 -4.36
CA THR A 161 8.35 13.58 -4.05
C THR A 161 9.39 12.73 -3.32
N ALA A 162 8.97 11.98 -2.30
CA ALA A 162 9.86 11.09 -1.57
C ALA A 162 10.38 9.94 -2.46
N MET A 163 9.49 9.28 -3.20
CA MET A 163 9.82 8.15 -4.06
C MET A 163 10.79 8.54 -5.18
N PHE A 164 10.50 9.60 -5.93
CA PHE A 164 11.41 10.06 -6.99
C PHE A 164 12.66 10.75 -6.45
N GLY A 165 12.63 11.27 -5.21
CA GLY A 165 13.83 11.71 -4.51
C GLY A 165 14.79 10.57 -4.20
N LEU A 166 14.31 9.33 -4.10
CA LEU A 166 15.14 8.13 -3.99
C LEU A 166 15.54 7.60 -5.37
N LEU A 167 14.56 7.47 -6.28
CA LEU A 167 14.70 6.74 -7.54
C LEU A 167 15.29 7.57 -8.68
N LYS A 168 14.85 8.83 -8.85
CA LYS A 168 15.23 9.67 -9.99
C LYS A 168 15.22 11.16 -9.61
N PRO A 169 16.18 11.64 -8.80
CA PRO A 169 16.13 12.98 -8.21
C PRO A 169 16.15 14.13 -9.22
N ALA A 170 16.65 13.87 -10.43
CA ALA A 170 16.62 14.83 -11.53
C ALA A 170 15.20 15.31 -11.86
N LEU A 171 14.17 14.51 -11.59
CA LEU A 171 12.76 14.90 -11.78
C LEU A 171 12.27 15.96 -10.78
N LEU A 172 13.02 16.21 -9.71
CA LEU A 172 12.66 17.19 -8.68
C LEU A 172 13.39 18.53 -8.87
N LEU A 173 14.34 18.59 -9.79
CA LEU A 173 15.04 19.82 -10.10
C LEU A 173 14.04 20.80 -10.73
N ASP A 174 14.14 22.07 -10.35
CA ASP A 174 13.36 23.20 -10.89
C ASP A 174 11.92 23.39 -10.36
N ALA A 175 11.42 22.55 -9.45
CA ALA A 175 10.11 22.74 -8.81
C ALA A 175 10.21 22.94 -7.29
N GLU A 176 9.71 24.07 -6.78
CA GLU A 176 9.55 24.30 -5.33
C GLU A 176 8.58 23.28 -4.70
N ARG A 177 7.58 22.85 -5.49
CA ARG A 177 6.61 21.81 -5.12
C ARG A 177 6.40 20.84 -6.30
N PRO A 178 7.27 19.82 -6.43
CA PRO A 178 7.16 18.81 -7.47
C PRO A 178 5.79 18.10 -7.43
N PHE A 179 5.30 17.70 -8.60
CA PHE A 179 4.04 16.95 -8.78
C PHE A 179 2.76 17.66 -8.32
N SER A 180 2.80 18.98 -8.08
CA SER A 180 1.58 19.74 -7.80
C SER A 180 0.58 19.59 -8.95
N GLY A 181 -0.61 19.06 -8.62
CA GLY A 181 -1.66 18.80 -9.62
C GLY A 181 -1.63 17.42 -10.28
N ALA A 182 -0.88 16.45 -9.77
CA ALA A 182 -1.09 15.04 -10.11
C ALA A 182 -2.56 14.66 -9.83
N ARG A 183 -3.30 14.29 -10.89
CA ARG A 183 -4.72 13.89 -10.83
C ARG A 183 -4.86 12.39 -10.93
#